data_AF-A0A7C3DP81-F1
#
_entry.id   AF-A0A7C3DP81-F1
#
_cell.length_a   1.000
_cell.length_b   1.000
_cell.length_c   1.000
_cell.angle_alpha   90.00
_cell.angle_beta   90.00
_cell.angle_gamma   90.00
#
_symmetry.space_group_name_H-M   'P 1'
#
loop_
_entity.id
_entity.type
_entity.pdbx_description
1 polymer ?
#
loop_
_entity_poly.entity_id
_entity_poly.type
_entity_poly.pdbx_seq_one_letter_code
_entity_poly.pdbx_strand_id
1 'polypeptide(L)'
;MPRTVPIPPPPLKAPALETWTLRLRTITPMFGGSATPRQVDPEHPVRAASVRGHLRFWWRATAGAWYATPGELFRAEEEIWGSAQRYGKVALRVLEQKTGDAVKPSDLVGDRGTARTGPMERFFLHPFNPNRSEGLEEASGLRWVEFTLELTPNLPDPEKEHLRRALRAWIAFGGIGARTRRGVGALEAVNDLQNWLPANPEQLRAWFAQKPVETPQHTTLSGAVVCLGQARKPNNTDLFKGHTAWRELGRFWARLRKGHFVEDSQTGETMAYTPMAGGKWRDHKTLLALRPNQAQIALAKPYLGLPIVYQRLGNSFSGTLEAQHAQGKRMASPIILKPIAFADGSVRPAVVLLKAPPPERIKIGGQELALYIPDADPVLEALEADDPLEAVRKAAHSQGFTQEVRL
;
A
#
# COMPACT_ATOMS: atom_id res chain seq x y z
N MET A 1 -11.12 -55.55 -42.57
CA MET A 1 -12.22 -54.56 -42.43
C MET A 1 -11.96 -53.75 -41.15
N PRO A 2 -11.81 -52.42 -41.22
CA PRO A 2 -11.61 -51.61 -40.02
C PRO A 2 -12.91 -51.60 -39.21
N ARG A 3 -12.82 -51.93 -37.93
CA ARG A 3 -13.94 -51.88 -36.98
C ARG A 3 -14.31 -50.41 -36.75
N THR A 4 -15.36 -49.94 -37.41
CA THR A 4 -16.00 -48.67 -37.09
C THR A 4 -16.70 -48.80 -35.75
N VAL A 5 -16.25 -48.04 -34.75
CA VAL A 5 -16.94 -47.93 -33.47
C VAL A 5 -18.23 -47.11 -33.72
N PRO A 6 -19.44 -47.66 -33.49
CA PRO A 6 -20.70 -47.02 -33.86
C PRO A 6 -21.15 -45.91 -32.90
N ILE A 7 -20.34 -45.59 -31.89
CA ILE A 7 -20.70 -44.62 -30.85
C ILE A 7 -20.04 -43.29 -31.22
N PRO A 8 -20.81 -42.24 -31.57
CA PRO A 8 -20.26 -40.91 -31.76
C PRO A 8 -19.59 -40.46 -30.45
N PRO A 9 -18.44 -39.77 -30.51
CA PRO A 9 -17.78 -39.27 -29.31
C PRO A 9 -18.78 -38.44 -28.50
N PRO A 10 -18.84 -38.62 -27.17
CA PRO A 10 -19.78 -37.89 -26.34
C PRO A 10 -19.60 -36.39 -26.56
N PRO A 11 -20.69 -35.62 -26.72
CA PRO A 11 -20.59 -34.18 -26.90
C PRO A 11 -19.92 -33.57 -25.67
N LEU A 12 -18.69 -33.06 -25.86
CA LEU A 12 -17.98 -32.30 -24.85
C LEU A 12 -18.75 -31.00 -24.61
N LYS A 13 -19.64 -30.97 -23.61
CA LYS A 13 -20.16 -29.71 -23.08
C LYS A 13 -19.03 -29.05 -22.28
N ALA A 14 -18.52 -27.95 -22.78
CA ALA A 14 -17.67 -27.09 -21.96
C ALA A 14 -18.48 -26.74 -20.69
N PRO A 15 -17.93 -26.95 -19.48
CA PRO A 15 -18.62 -26.56 -18.26
C PRO A 15 -18.94 -25.06 -18.36
N ALA A 16 -20.19 -24.70 -18.09
CA ALA A 16 -20.61 -23.30 -17.99
C ALA A 16 -20.00 -22.72 -16.72
N LEU A 17 -18.74 -22.29 -16.80
CA LEU A 17 -18.05 -21.68 -15.68
C LEU A 17 -18.45 -20.22 -15.59
N GLU A 18 -18.89 -19.83 -14.40
CA GLU A 18 -19.13 -18.44 -14.05
C GLU A 18 -17.85 -17.63 -14.29
N THR A 19 -17.95 -16.52 -15.03
CA THR A 19 -16.84 -15.60 -15.29
C THR A 19 -17.22 -14.22 -14.79
N TRP A 20 -16.36 -13.64 -13.96
CA TRP A 20 -16.48 -12.26 -13.49
C TRP A 20 -15.60 -11.37 -14.35
N THR A 21 -16.21 -10.31 -14.89
CA THR A 21 -15.52 -9.34 -15.75
C THR A 21 -15.54 -7.97 -15.11
N LEU A 22 -14.37 -7.44 -14.78
CA LEU A 22 -14.20 -6.14 -14.14
C LEU A 22 -13.32 -5.26 -15.01
N ARG A 23 -13.82 -4.09 -15.41
CA ARG A 23 -13.00 -3.05 -16.03
C ARG A 23 -12.45 -2.15 -14.92
N LEU A 24 -11.14 -2.11 -14.81
CA LEU A 24 -10.42 -1.38 -13.78
C LEU A 24 -9.60 -0.26 -14.41
N ARG A 25 -9.50 0.87 -13.71
CA ARG A 25 -8.66 2.00 -14.13
C ARG A 25 -7.85 2.52 -12.96
N THR A 26 -6.64 3.00 -13.23
CA THR A 26 -5.87 3.70 -12.19
C THR A 26 -6.32 5.16 -12.07
N ILE A 27 -6.62 5.59 -10.84
CA ILE A 27 -6.94 6.99 -10.51
C ILE A 27 -5.72 7.82 -10.12
N THR A 28 -4.55 7.19 -10.05
CA THR A 28 -3.24 7.86 -9.86
C THR A 28 -2.24 7.28 -10.85
N PRO A 29 -1.17 8.00 -11.21
CA PRO A 29 -0.17 7.50 -12.14
C PRO A 29 0.43 6.16 -11.70
N MET A 30 0.75 5.33 -12.68
CA MET A 30 1.44 4.05 -12.48
C MET A 30 2.92 4.22 -12.80
N PHE A 31 3.78 3.77 -11.88
CA PHE A 31 5.23 3.71 -12.08
C PHE A 31 5.74 2.31 -11.75
N GLY A 32 6.74 1.84 -12.48
CA GLY A 32 7.27 0.48 -12.34
C GLY A 32 6.24 -0.60 -12.75
N GLY A 33 6.49 -1.83 -12.32
CA GLY A 33 5.58 -2.96 -12.60
C GLY A 33 5.94 -3.80 -13.82
N SER A 34 6.96 -3.38 -14.60
CA SER A 34 7.61 -4.22 -15.61
C SER A 34 8.62 -5.21 -14.99
N ALA A 35 9.24 -6.05 -15.81
CA ALA A 35 10.29 -6.97 -15.36
C ALA A 35 11.53 -6.21 -14.84
N THR A 36 11.80 -5.04 -15.42
CA THR A 36 12.92 -4.19 -15.04
C THR A 36 12.49 -3.21 -13.95
N PRO A 37 13.23 -3.11 -12.83
CA PRO A 37 12.97 -2.11 -11.81
C PRO A 37 12.88 -0.70 -12.41
N ARG A 38 12.02 0.15 -11.83
CA ARG A 38 11.72 1.53 -12.26
C ARG A 38 11.02 1.70 -13.61
N GLN A 39 10.98 0.68 -14.47
CA GLN A 39 10.39 0.81 -15.82
C GLN A 39 8.93 0.37 -15.86
N VAL A 40 8.18 0.98 -16.78
CA VAL A 40 6.83 0.58 -17.21
C VAL A 40 6.90 -0.01 -18.61
N ASP A 41 6.04 -0.98 -18.90
CA ASP A 41 5.81 -1.50 -20.25
C ASP A 41 4.49 -0.89 -20.75
N PRO A 42 4.50 0.06 -21.71
CA PRO A 42 3.28 0.70 -22.19
C PRO A 42 2.37 -0.26 -22.98
N GLU A 43 2.91 -1.30 -23.60
CA GLU A 43 2.14 -2.28 -24.37
C GLU A 43 1.48 -3.31 -23.46
N HIS A 44 2.18 -3.72 -22.40
CA HIS A 44 1.71 -4.69 -21.42
C HIS A 44 1.87 -4.19 -19.98
N PRO A 45 1.22 -3.06 -19.61
CA PRO A 45 1.43 -2.41 -18.31
C PRO A 45 0.99 -3.27 -17.14
N VAL A 46 0.02 -4.16 -17.36
CA VAL A 46 -0.54 -5.06 -16.34
C VAL A 46 -0.31 -6.51 -16.74
N ARG A 47 0.47 -7.20 -15.91
CA ARG A 47 0.74 -8.64 -16.08
C ARG A 47 -0.22 -9.45 -15.21
N ALA A 48 -0.81 -10.49 -15.77
CA ALA A 48 -1.71 -11.41 -15.05
C ALA A 48 -1.05 -12.02 -13.80
N ALA A 49 0.25 -12.32 -13.86
CA ALA A 49 1.02 -12.81 -12.72
C ALA A 49 1.08 -11.78 -11.58
N SER A 50 1.25 -10.49 -11.90
CA SER A 50 1.25 -9.41 -10.90
C SER A 50 -0.11 -9.26 -10.24
N VAL A 51 -1.19 -9.30 -11.03
CA VAL A 51 -2.57 -9.25 -10.50
C VAL A 51 -2.82 -10.45 -9.58
N ARG A 52 -2.43 -11.66 -10.00
CA ARG A 52 -2.52 -12.87 -9.14
C ARG A 52 -1.77 -12.67 -7.82
N GLY A 53 -0.56 -12.11 -7.85
CA GLY A 53 0.20 -11.77 -6.64
C GLY A 53 -0.52 -10.78 -5.72
N HIS A 54 -1.14 -9.74 -6.29
CA HIS A 54 -1.94 -8.78 -5.52
C HIS A 54 -3.17 -9.43 -4.88
N LEU A 55 -3.91 -10.23 -5.64
CA LEU A 55 -5.10 -10.90 -5.12
C LEU A 55 -4.76 -11.94 -4.05
N ARG A 56 -3.64 -12.67 -4.20
CA ARG A 56 -3.11 -13.57 -3.15
C ARG A 56 -2.82 -12.82 -1.86
N PHE A 57 -2.14 -11.67 -1.96
CA PHE A 57 -1.88 -10.82 -0.78
C PHE A 57 -3.18 -10.34 -0.13
N TRP A 58 -4.12 -9.80 -0.90
CA TRP A 58 -5.37 -9.28 -0.36
C TRP A 58 -6.28 -10.37 0.17
N TRP A 59 -6.27 -11.55 -0.43
CA TRP A 59 -6.95 -12.73 0.11
C TRP A 59 -6.37 -13.13 1.47
N ARG A 60 -5.04 -13.18 1.62
CA ARG A 60 -4.43 -13.39 2.94
C ARG A 60 -4.81 -12.30 3.93
N ALA A 61 -4.81 -11.04 3.51
CA ALA A 61 -5.14 -9.93 4.41
C ALA A 61 -6.59 -9.95 4.87
N THR A 62 -7.54 -10.39 4.03
CA THR A 62 -8.98 -10.40 4.36
C THR A 62 -9.47 -11.71 4.96
N ALA A 63 -8.88 -12.86 4.60
CA ALA A 63 -9.29 -14.18 5.09
C ALA A 63 -8.33 -14.75 6.15
N GLY A 64 -7.12 -14.19 6.28
CA GLY A 64 -6.06 -14.74 7.12
C GLY A 64 -6.38 -14.80 8.61
N ALA A 65 -7.28 -13.92 9.08
CA ALA A 65 -7.78 -13.93 10.45
C ALA A 65 -8.58 -15.19 10.82
N TRP A 66 -9.03 -15.98 9.84
CA TRP A 66 -9.76 -17.23 10.06
C TRP A 66 -8.88 -18.47 10.22
N TYR A 67 -7.57 -18.34 9.96
CA TYR A 67 -6.63 -19.45 10.04
C TYR A 67 -5.81 -19.33 11.31
N ALA A 68 -5.69 -20.43 12.07
CA ALA A 68 -4.99 -20.41 13.36
C ALA A 68 -3.48 -20.30 13.16
N THR A 69 -2.96 -20.86 12.04
CA THR A 69 -1.52 -20.87 11.76
C THR A 69 -1.18 -20.39 10.34
N PRO A 70 0.03 -19.82 10.13
CA PRO A 70 0.53 -19.49 8.80
C PRO A 70 0.61 -20.70 7.86
N GLY A 71 0.84 -21.90 8.40
CA GLY A 71 0.86 -23.13 7.61
C GLY A 71 -0.51 -23.55 7.08
N GLU A 72 -1.57 -23.37 7.86
CA GLU A 72 -2.95 -23.55 7.39
C GLU A 72 -3.32 -22.52 6.32
N LEU A 73 -2.99 -21.25 6.57
CA LEU A 73 -3.23 -20.18 5.60
C LEU A 73 -2.54 -20.46 4.27
N PHE A 74 -1.27 -20.92 4.30
CA PHE A 74 -0.51 -21.26 3.10
C PHE A 74 -1.14 -22.42 2.32
N ARG A 75 -1.58 -23.48 3.01
CA ARG A 75 -2.26 -24.62 2.37
C ARG A 75 -3.55 -24.20 1.68
N ALA A 76 -4.36 -23.38 2.33
CA ALA A 76 -5.60 -22.86 1.74
C ALA A 76 -5.33 -21.90 0.57
N GLU A 77 -4.31 -21.05 0.67
CA GLU A 77 -3.90 -20.19 -0.44
C GLU A 77 -3.46 -21.01 -1.67
N GLU A 78 -2.65 -22.05 -1.46
CA GLU A 78 -2.19 -22.95 -2.52
C GLU A 78 -3.35 -23.67 -3.20
N GLU A 79 -4.36 -24.09 -2.45
CA GLU A 79 -5.54 -24.73 -3.01
C GLU A 79 -6.36 -23.80 -3.92
N ILE A 80 -6.50 -22.53 -3.56
CA ILE A 80 -7.26 -21.55 -4.34
C ILE A 80 -6.45 -21.03 -5.53
N TRP A 81 -5.21 -20.62 -5.28
CA TRP A 81 -4.40 -19.86 -6.24
C TRP A 81 -3.38 -20.70 -7.01
N GLY A 82 -3.13 -21.92 -6.55
CA GLY A 82 -2.11 -22.82 -7.06
C GLY A 82 -0.71 -22.56 -6.49
N SER A 83 0.21 -23.43 -6.87
CA SER A 83 1.66 -23.30 -6.64
C SER A 83 2.42 -23.76 -7.88
N ALA A 84 3.75 -23.89 -7.75
CA ALA A 84 4.57 -24.48 -8.80
C ALA A 84 4.19 -25.95 -9.10
N GLN A 85 3.56 -26.64 -8.15
CA GLN A 85 3.23 -28.08 -8.25
C GLN A 85 1.73 -28.34 -8.38
N ARG A 86 0.87 -27.35 -8.09
CA ARG A 86 -0.59 -27.51 -8.05
C ARG A 86 -1.29 -26.43 -8.86
N TYR A 87 -2.23 -26.83 -9.73
CA TYR A 87 -3.11 -25.90 -10.41
C TYR A 87 -4.08 -25.24 -9.43
N GLY A 88 -4.27 -23.93 -9.54
CA GLY A 88 -5.25 -23.19 -8.76
C GLY A 88 -6.67 -23.35 -9.29
N LYS A 89 -7.65 -23.09 -8.43
CA LYS A 89 -9.08 -23.09 -8.75
C LYS A 89 -9.57 -21.79 -9.41
N VAL A 90 -8.74 -20.75 -9.47
CA VAL A 90 -9.09 -19.45 -10.08
C VAL A 90 -8.25 -19.19 -11.32
N ALA A 91 -8.88 -19.21 -12.49
CA ALA A 91 -8.28 -18.73 -13.74
C ALA A 91 -8.37 -17.20 -13.81
N LEU A 92 -7.33 -16.56 -14.36
CA LEU A 92 -7.21 -15.09 -14.41
C LEU A 92 -6.66 -14.66 -15.76
N ARG A 93 -7.31 -13.68 -16.40
CA ARG A 93 -6.84 -13.04 -17.63
C ARG A 93 -6.89 -11.52 -17.48
N VAL A 94 -5.94 -10.85 -18.12
CA VAL A 94 -5.90 -9.40 -18.25
C VAL A 94 -6.00 -9.08 -19.74
N LEU A 95 -7.03 -8.34 -20.11
CA LEU A 95 -7.40 -8.04 -21.49
C LEU A 95 -7.54 -6.52 -21.67
N GLU A 96 -7.62 -6.08 -22.93
CA GLU A 96 -8.05 -4.71 -23.30
C GLU A 96 -7.30 -3.59 -22.57
N GLN A 97 -5.96 -3.70 -22.52
CA GLN A 97 -5.15 -2.72 -21.81
C GLN A 97 -5.03 -1.42 -22.61
N LYS A 98 -5.24 -0.29 -21.94
CA LYS A 98 -5.08 1.06 -22.47
C LYS A 98 -4.29 1.91 -21.50
N THR A 99 -3.51 2.85 -22.01
CA THR A 99 -2.66 3.71 -21.20
C THR A 99 -2.84 5.17 -21.57
N GLY A 100 -2.66 6.05 -20.59
CA GLY A 100 -2.42 7.47 -20.83
C GLY A 100 -0.97 7.73 -21.21
N ASP A 101 -0.69 8.99 -21.54
CA ASP A 101 0.66 9.43 -21.91
C ASP A 101 1.71 9.13 -20.84
N ALA A 102 2.95 9.01 -21.30
CA ALA A 102 4.11 8.96 -20.42
C ALA A 102 4.18 10.22 -19.55
N VAL A 103 4.54 10.04 -18.29
CA VAL A 103 4.66 11.14 -17.34
C VAL A 103 5.86 10.95 -16.42
N LYS A 104 6.58 12.02 -16.13
CA LYS A 104 7.70 12.01 -15.18
C LYS A 104 7.25 12.52 -13.80
N PRO A 105 7.94 12.13 -12.72
CA PRO A 105 7.72 12.71 -11.40
C PRO A 105 7.78 14.24 -11.39
N SER A 106 8.64 14.86 -12.20
CA SER A 106 8.72 16.31 -12.41
C SER A 106 7.42 16.94 -12.94
N ASP A 107 6.70 16.23 -13.81
CA ASP A 107 5.52 16.76 -14.52
C ASP A 107 4.27 16.71 -13.63
N LEU A 108 4.28 15.84 -12.62
CA LEU A 108 3.17 15.65 -11.70
C LEU A 108 3.14 16.69 -10.59
N VAL A 109 4.26 17.39 -10.35
CA VAL A 109 4.37 18.43 -9.32
C VAL A 109 5.11 19.63 -9.91
N GLY A 110 4.35 20.58 -10.46
CA GLY A 110 4.88 21.75 -11.18
C GLY A 110 5.89 22.60 -10.39
N ASP A 111 5.88 22.51 -9.06
CA ASP A 111 6.70 23.35 -8.18
C ASP A 111 7.92 22.65 -7.55
N ARG A 112 8.33 21.46 -8.05
CA ARG A 112 9.45 20.64 -7.51
C ARG A 112 9.38 20.34 -6.00
N GLY A 113 8.29 20.74 -5.32
CA GLY A 113 8.26 21.03 -3.90
C GLY A 113 9.15 22.22 -3.57
N THR A 114 8.56 23.38 -3.27
CA THR A 114 9.35 24.55 -2.84
C THR A 114 9.73 24.41 -1.37
N ALA A 115 10.71 25.21 -0.91
CA ALA A 115 10.99 25.41 0.51
C ALA A 115 9.77 25.94 1.31
N ARG A 116 8.68 26.33 0.64
CA ARG A 116 7.39 26.71 1.24
C ARG A 116 6.34 25.59 1.24
N THR A 117 6.23 24.81 0.16
CA THR A 117 5.10 23.87 -0.04
C THR A 117 5.46 22.42 0.24
N GLY A 118 6.75 22.08 0.29
CA GLY A 118 7.22 20.73 0.57
C GLY A 118 7.12 19.74 -0.58
N PRO A 119 7.55 18.48 -0.39
CA PRO A 119 7.62 17.49 -1.46
C PRO A 119 6.24 16.97 -1.87
N MET A 120 5.19 17.19 -1.07
CA MET A 120 3.80 16.82 -1.37
C MET A 120 3.73 15.34 -1.86
N GLU A 121 2.98 15.03 -2.91
CA GLU A 121 2.87 13.69 -3.51
C GLU A 121 4.17 13.20 -4.18
N ARG A 122 5.11 14.08 -4.57
CA ARG A 122 6.42 13.70 -5.12
C ARG A 122 7.23 12.87 -4.13
N PHE A 123 6.98 13.03 -2.82
CA PHE A 123 7.58 12.18 -1.79
C PHE A 123 7.34 10.68 -2.05
N PHE A 124 6.18 10.34 -2.60
CA PHE A 124 5.84 8.95 -2.93
C PHE A 124 6.60 8.41 -4.14
N LEU A 125 7.10 9.30 -4.99
CA LEU A 125 7.83 8.99 -6.22
C LEU A 125 9.35 9.04 -6.09
N HIS A 126 9.89 9.20 -4.88
CA HIS A 126 11.34 9.28 -4.64
C HIS A 126 12.20 8.25 -5.40
N PRO A 127 11.84 6.94 -5.50
CA PRO A 127 12.66 5.97 -6.24
C PRO A 127 12.72 6.16 -7.75
N PHE A 128 11.83 6.99 -8.30
CA PHE A 128 11.73 7.28 -9.74
C PHE A 128 12.39 8.61 -10.09
N ASN A 129 12.81 9.40 -9.10
CA ASN A 129 13.63 10.59 -9.33
C ASN A 129 15.01 10.20 -9.88
N PRO A 130 15.72 11.15 -10.52
CA PRO A 130 17.10 10.92 -10.94
C PRO A 130 18.00 10.69 -9.72
N ASN A 131 18.96 9.79 -9.84
CA ASN A 131 19.99 9.53 -8.84
C ASN A 131 21.38 9.62 -9.49
N ARG A 132 22.07 10.76 -9.28
CA ARG A 132 23.38 11.02 -9.89
C ARG A 132 24.46 10.05 -9.41
N SER A 133 24.43 9.63 -8.15
CA SER A 133 25.45 8.72 -7.61
C SER A 133 25.37 7.31 -8.19
N GLU A 134 24.18 6.92 -8.68
CA GLU A 134 23.93 5.62 -9.30
C GLU A 134 23.81 5.73 -10.84
N GLY A 135 24.03 6.92 -11.41
CA GLY A 135 23.88 7.16 -12.86
C GLY A 135 22.46 6.95 -13.38
N LEU A 136 21.44 7.06 -12.51
CA LEU A 136 20.05 6.80 -12.89
C LEU A 136 19.35 8.09 -13.30
N GLU A 137 18.77 8.08 -14.49
CA GLU A 137 17.89 9.16 -14.96
C GLU A 137 16.51 9.09 -14.30
N GLU A 138 15.75 10.18 -14.44
CA GLU A 138 14.35 10.21 -14.01
C GLU A 138 13.53 9.16 -14.79
N ALA A 139 12.80 8.32 -14.07
CA ALA A 139 12.01 7.26 -14.68
C ALA A 139 10.66 7.78 -15.17
N SER A 140 10.17 7.22 -16.27
CA SER A 140 8.83 7.47 -16.79
C SER A 140 7.79 6.52 -16.18
N GLY A 141 6.60 7.05 -15.93
CA GLY A 141 5.40 6.30 -15.60
C GLY A 141 4.31 6.53 -16.63
N LEU A 142 3.12 5.98 -16.38
CA LEU A 142 1.92 6.14 -17.20
C LEU A 142 0.90 6.96 -16.41
N ARG A 143 0.32 8.00 -17.04
CA ARG A 143 -0.64 8.90 -16.37
C ARG A 143 -1.87 8.15 -15.83
N TRP A 144 -2.33 7.16 -16.58
CA TRP A 144 -3.34 6.20 -16.15
C TRP A 144 -3.18 4.89 -16.93
N VAL A 145 -3.70 3.80 -16.39
CA VAL A 145 -3.81 2.49 -17.03
C VAL A 145 -5.22 1.98 -16.81
N GLU A 146 -5.85 1.47 -17.86
CA GLU A 146 -7.15 0.84 -17.84
C GLU A 146 -7.05 -0.56 -18.44
N PHE A 147 -7.73 -1.54 -17.86
CA PHE A 147 -7.69 -2.93 -18.31
C PHE A 147 -8.94 -3.69 -17.88
N THR A 148 -9.24 -4.76 -18.59
CA THR A 148 -10.31 -5.70 -18.24
C THR A 148 -9.70 -6.92 -17.54
N LEU A 149 -10.17 -7.20 -16.33
CA LEU A 149 -9.84 -8.38 -15.55
C LEU A 149 -10.96 -9.41 -15.68
N GLU A 150 -10.64 -10.58 -16.21
CA GLU A 150 -11.52 -11.74 -16.18
C GLU A 150 -11.05 -12.73 -15.13
N LEU A 151 -11.98 -13.19 -14.30
CA LEU A 151 -11.78 -14.23 -13.31
C LEU A 151 -12.81 -15.32 -13.51
N THR A 152 -12.34 -16.56 -13.60
CA THR A 152 -13.22 -17.74 -13.66
C THR A 152 -12.97 -18.55 -12.39
N PRO A 153 -13.72 -18.30 -11.30
CA PRO A 153 -13.57 -19.02 -10.05
C PRO A 153 -14.28 -20.37 -10.09
N ASN A 154 -13.52 -21.46 -10.02
CA ASN A 154 -14.04 -22.81 -9.77
C ASN A 154 -14.04 -23.11 -8.25
N LEU A 155 -14.83 -22.33 -7.50
CA LEU A 155 -14.87 -22.33 -6.05
C LEU A 155 -16.32 -22.51 -5.56
N PRO A 156 -16.56 -23.06 -4.35
CA PRO A 156 -17.87 -23.00 -3.71
C PRO A 156 -18.20 -21.54 -3.31
N ASP A 157 -19.49 -21.24 -3.13
CA ASP A 157 -19.97 -19.86 -2.91
C ASP A 157 -19.35 -19.12 -1.69
N PRO A 158 -19.08 -19.76 -0.54
CA PRO A 158 -18.37 -19.12 0.56
C PRO A 158 -16.96 -18.63 0.16
N GLU A 159 -16.21 -19.46 -0.59
CA GLU A 159 -14.87 -19.10 -1.07
C GLU A 159 -14.92 -18.02 -2.17
N LYS A 160 -15.97 -18.02 -3.01
CA LYS A 160 -16.22 -16.92 -3.95
C LYS A 160 -16.41 -15.60 -3.19
N GLU A 161 -17.11 -15.59 -2.06
CA GLU A 161 -17.24 -14.36 -1.26
C GLU A 161 -15.89 -13.91 -0.69
N HIS A 162 -15.00 -14.83 -0.32
CA HIS A 162 -13.63 -14.47 0.09
C HIS A 162 -12.84 -13.84 -1.05
N LEU A 163 -12.98 -14.37 -2.27
CA LEU A 163 -12.39 -13.79 -3.48
C LEU A 163 -12.98 -12.40 -3.77
N ARG A 164 -14.29 -12.20 -3.61
CA ARG A 164 -14.96 -10.91 -3.77
C ARG A 164 -14.46 -9.88 -2.76
N ARG A 165 -14.27 -10.27 -1.49
CA ARG A 165 -13.66 -9.41 -0.46
C ARG A 165 -12.22 -9.06 -0.81
N ALA A 166 -11.42 -10.03 -1.28
CA ALA A 166 -10.05 -9.77 -1.72
C ALA A 166 -9.99 -8.77 -2.90
N LEU A 167 -10.90 -8.89 -3.87
CA LEU A 167 -11.04 -7.94 -4.98
C LEU A 167 -11.41 -6.54 -4.50
N ARG A 168 -12.43 -6.42 -3.64
CA ARG A 168 -12.82 -5.14 -3.03
C ARG A 168 -11.66 -4.51 -2.26
N ALA A 169 -10.91 -5.29 -1.49
CA ALA A 169 -9.75 -4.80 -0.75
C ALA A 169 -8.61 -4.37 -1.67
N TRP A 170 -8.37 -5.10 -2.77
CA TRP A 170 -7.38 -4.70 -3.76
C TRP A 170 -7.76 -3.41 -4.48
N ILE A 171 -9.03 -3.23 -4.83
CA ILE A 171 -9.52 -2.00 -5.46
C ILE A 171 -9.43 -0.82 -4.47
N ALA A 172 -9.89 -0.99 -3.24
CA ALA A 172 -9.93 0.09 -2.24
C ALA A 172 -8.55 0.47 -1.70
N PHE A 173 -7.69 -0.50 -1.41
CA PHE A 173 -6.45 -0.29 -0.65
C PHE A 173 -5.19 -0.73 -1.42
N GLY A 174 -5.34 -1.51 -2.48
CA GLY A 174 -4.27 -2.10 -3.26
C GLY A 174 -3.81 -1.22 -4.42
N GLY A 175 -3.55 -1.79 -5.60
CA GLY A 175 -3.06 -1.03 -6.75
C GLY A 175 -2.20 -1.87 -7.67
N ILE A 176 -1.71 -1.26 -8.74
CA ILE A 176 -0.77 -1.85 -9.70
C ILE A 176 0.51 -1.02 -9.84
N GLY A 177 1.59 -1.67 -10.28
CA GLY A 177 2.91 -1.07 -10.34
C GLY A 177 3.65 -1.12 -9.01
N ALA A 178 4.64 -0.24 -8.85
CA ALA A 178 5.45 -0.12 -7.65
C ALA A 178 4.87 0.92 -6.69
N ARG A 179 5.25 0.84 -5.40
CA ARG A 179 4.87 1.80 -4.35
C ARG A 179 3.35 1.91 -4.11
N THR A 180 2.59 0.84 -4.36
CA THR A 180 1.12 0.82 -4.22
C THR A 180 0.60 1.21 -2.82
N ARG A 181 1.35 0.88 -1.75
CA ARG A 181 1.06 1.30 -0.36
C ARG A 181 1.20 2.81 -0.12
N ARG A 182 1.74 3.55 -1.09
CA ARG A 182 1.91 5.01 -1.08
C ARG A 182 1.04 5.69 -2.14
N GLY A 183 -0.04 5.02 -2.55
CA GLY A 183 -1.04 5.61 -3.42
C GLY A 183 -0.78 5.42 -4.92
N VAL A 184 0.45 5.15 -5.34
CA VAL A 184 0.80 4.92 -6.76
C VAL A 184 -0.05 3.79 -7.36
N GLY A 185 -0.55 3.99 -8.57
CA GLY A 185 -1.41 3.03 -9.27
C GLY A 185 -2.66 2.62 -8.49
N ALA A 186 -3.24 3.53 -7.70
CA ALA A 186 -4.57 3.35 -7.08
C ALA A 186 -5.64 3.03 -8.11
N LEU A 187 -6.55 2.11 -7.79
CA LEU A 187 -7.53 1.57 -8.71
C LEU A 187 -8.93 2.13 -8.43
N GLU A 188 -9.75 2.07 -9.46
CA GLU A 188 -11.20 2.13 -9.39
C GLU A 188 -11.81 1.08 -10.31
N ALA A 189 -13.07 0.70 -10.04
CA ALA A 189 -13.91 0.01 -11.00
C ALA A 189 -14.57 1.02 -11.94
N VAL A 190 -14.72 0.65 -13.21
CA VAL A 190 -15.34 1.46 -14.26
C VAL A 190 -16.76 0.98 -14.58
N ASN A 191 -17.04 -0.32 -14.38
CA ASN A 191 -18.36 -0.93 -14.46
C ASN A 191 -18.80 -1.48 -13.10
N ASP A 192 -20.10 -1.74 -12.96
CA ASP A 192 -20.70 -2.37 -11.78
C ASP A 192 -20.28 -1.71 -10.46
N LEU A 193 -20.27 -0.38 -10.45
CA LEU A 193 -19.67 0.43 -9.39
C LEU A 193 -20.19 0.05 -8.00
N GLN A 194 -21.48 -0.21 -7.86
CA GLN A 194 -22.09 -0.57 -6.57
C GLN A 194 -21.59 -1.91 -6.01
N ASN A 195 -21.08 -2.80 -6.87
CA ASN A 195 -20.54 -4.09 -6.45
C ASN A 195 -19.09 -3.98 -5.97
N TRP A 196 -18.34 -3.01 -6.49
CA TRP A 196 -16.88 -2.95 -6.36
C TRP A 196 -16.33 -1.69 -5.67
N LEU A 197 -17.12 -0.61 -5.61
CA LEU A 197 -16.80 0.63 -4.90
C LEU A 197 -17.80 0.86 -3.76
N PRO A 198 -17.34 1.23 -2.56
CA PRO A 198 -18.26 1.50 -1.46
C PRO A 198 -19.08 2.75 -1.80
N ALA A 199 -20.38 2.74 -1.49
CA ALA A 199 -21.25 3.91 -1.60
C ALA A 199 -20.95 4.92 -0.49
N ASN A 200 -20.63 4.44 0.70
CA ASN A 200 -20.31 5.24 1.87
C ASN A 200 -19.37 4.49 2.83
N PRO A 201 -18.80 5.16 3.83
CA PRO A 201 -17.85 4.57 4.78
C PRO A 201 -18.44 3.43 5.62
N GLU A 202 -19.75 3.45 5.85
CA GLU A 202 -20.48 2.40 6.55
C GLU A 202 -20.53 1.11 5.71
N GLN A 203 -20.71 1.22 4.40
CA GLN A 203 -20.64 0.07 3.49
C GLN A 203 -19.20 -0.45 3.38
N LEU A 204 -18.19 0.44 3.39
CA LEU A 204 -16.79 0.03 3.45
C LEU A 204 -16.51 -0.81 4.71
N ARG A 205 -17.05 -0.38 5.87
CA ARG A 205 -17.02 -1.18 7.11
C ARG A 205 -17.70 -2.53 6.91
N ALA A 206 -18.94 -2.54 6.41
CA ALA A 206 -19.73 -3.76 6.25
C ALA A 206 -19.05 -4.81 5.37
N TRP A 207 -18.30 -4.41 4.35
CA TRP A 207 -17.57 -5.34 3.47
C TRP A 207 -16.42 -6.08 4.15
N PHE A 208 -15.83 -5.50 5.19
CA PHE A 208 -14.64 -6.05 5.84
C PHE A 208 -14.84 -6.42 7.30
N ALA A 209 -16.01 -6.10 7.88
CA ALA A 209 -16.40 -6.35 9.26
C ALA A 209 -16.06 -7.78 9.69
N GLN A 210 -15.01 -7.91 10.50
CA GLN A 210 -14.57 -9.18 11.08
C GLN A 210 -14.07 -8.99 12.50
N LYS A 211 -14.19 -10.03 13.34
CA LYS A 211 -13.69 -10.00 14.71
C LYS A 211 -12.16 -9.78 14.70
N PRO A 212 -11.65 -8.71 15.32
CA PRO A 212 -10.21 -8.45 15.36
C PRO A 212 -9.43 -9.60 15.99
N VAL A 213 -8.25 -9.87 15.42
CA VAL A 213 -7.24 -10.73 16.02
C VAL A 213 -6.29 -9.85 16.83
N GLU A 214 -6.18 -10.09 18.13
CA GLU A 214 -5.36 -9.25 19.03
C GLU A 214 -3.87 -9.30 18.66
N THR A 215 -3.35 -10.50 18.41
CA THR A 215 -1.94 -10.76 18.12
C THR A 215 -1.79 -11.50 16.77
N PRO A 216 -1.96 -10.79 15.65
CA PRO A 216 -1.92 -11.43 14.34
C PRO A 216 -0.51 -11.89 14.00
N GLN A 217 -0.35 -13.11 13.48
CA GLN A 217 0.95 -13.66 13.05
C GLN A 217 1.39 -13.17 11.65
N HIS A 218 0.52 -12.46 10.94
CA HIS A 218 0.76 -11.89 9.62
C HIS A 218 -0.08 -10.61 9.46
N THR A 219 0.13 -9.85 8.38
CA THR A 219 -0.68 -8.64 8.14
C THR A 219 -2.13 -8.99 7.83
N THR A 220 -3.07 -8.42 8.59
CA THR A 220 -4.52 -8.60 8.41
C THR A 220 -5.22 -7.25 8.22
N LEU A 221 -6.39 -7.30 7.58
CA LEU A 221 -7.33 -6.20 7.50
C LEU A 221 -8.30 -6.19 8.69
N SER A 222 -8.56 -7.34 9.31
CA SER A 222 -9.41 -7.42 10.48
C SER A 222 -8.79 -6.66 11.67
N GLY A 223 -9.53 -5.71 12.23
CA GLY A 223 -9.04 -4.80 13.25
C GLY A 223 -8.24 -3.61 12.70
N ALA A 224 -8.16 -3.45 11.38
CA ALA A 224 -7.56 -2.27 10.76
C ALA A 224 -8.43 -1.03 10.99
N VAL A 225 -7.79 0.14 11.01
CA VAL A 225 -8.47 1.43 11.11
C VAL A 225 -8.20 2.22 9.84
N VAL A 226 -9.24 2.77 9.23
CA VAL A 226 -9.15 3.66 8.07
C VAL A 226 -9.56 5.06 8.51
N CYS A 227 -8.63 6.00 8.53
CA CYS A 227 -8.91 7.42 8.71
C CYS A 227 -9.15 8.05 7.34
N LEU A 228 -10.40 8.39 7.03
CA LEU A 228 -10.79 9.03 5.78
C LEU A 228 -10.76 10.56 5.93
N GLY A 229 -10.19 11.23 4.94
CA GLY A 229 -10.35 12.67 4.75
C GLY A 229 -11.59 13.00 3.95
N GLN A 230 -11.74 14.29 3.65
CA GLN A 230 -12.93 14.85 2.99
C GLN A 230 -13.20 14.21 1.62
N ALA A 231 -14.48 13.91 1.36
CA ALA A 231 -14.94 13.47 0.04
C ALA A 231 -14.82 14.60 -0.98
N ARG A 232 -14.18 14.33 -2.12
CA ARG A 232 -14.08 15.30 -3.23
C ARG A 232 -14.38 14.65 -4.56
N LYS A 233 -15.18 15.31 -5.37
CA LYS A 233 -15.34 14.94 -6.78
C LYS A 233 -14.19 15.55 -7.57
N PRO A 234 -13.56 14.81 -8.51
CA PRO A 234 -12.53 15.37 -9.37
C PRO A 234 -13.09 16.53 -10.20
N ASN A 235 -12.25 17.50 -10.50
CA ASN A 235 -12.60 18.65 -11.34
C ASN A 235 -11.57 18.86 -12.46
N ASN A 236 -11.82 19.84 -13.34
CA ASN A 236 -11.02 20.07 -14.54
C ASN A 236 -9.57 20.52 -14.27
N THR A 237 -9.23 20.92 -13.04
CA THR A 237 -7.86 21.28 -12.65
C THR A 237 -7.06 20.07 -12.13
N ASP A 238 -7.71 18.93 -11.92
CA ASP A 238 -7.03 17.70 -11.50
C ASP A 238 -6.29 17.05 -12.68
N LEU A 239 -4.99 16.79 -12.52
CA LEU A 239 -4.16 16.10 -13.54
C LEU A 239 -4.61 14.66 -13.79
N PHE A 240 -5.31 14.07 -12.82
CA PHE A 240 -5.87 12.72 -12.80
C PHE A 240 -6.87 12.62 -11.63
N LYS A 241 -7.80 11.66 -11.70
CA LYS A 241 -8.95 11.54 -10.77
C LYS A 241 -8.59 11.61 -9.28
N GLY A 242 -7.50 10.97 -8.85
CA GLY A 242 -7.06 10.93 -7.46
C GLY A 242 -6.07 12.04 -7.05
N HIS A 243 -5.83 13.05 -7.90
CA HIS A 243 -4.76 14.04 -7.72
C HIS A 243 -4.83 14.79 -6.39
N THR A 244 -5.94 15.47 -6.11
CA THR A 244 -6.11 16.22 -4.86
C THR A 244 -5.95 15.34 -3.61
N ALA A 245 -6.59 14.15 -3.59
CA ALA A 245 -6.49 13.22 -2.47
C ALA A 245 -5.04 12.71 -2.28
N TRP A 246 -4.33 12.40 -3.37
CA TRP A 246 -2.95 11.92 -3.29
C TRP A 246 -1.97 12.99 -2.81
N ARG A 247 -2.19 14.24 -3.23
CA ARG A 247 -1.47 15.43 -2.76
C ARG A 247 -1.65 15.69 -1.26
N GLU A 248 -2.86 15.55 -0.74
CA GLU A 248 -3.15 15.65 0.70
C GLU A 248 -2.42 14.56 1.50
N LEU A 249 -2.46 13.31 1.03
CA LEU A 249 -1.72 12.21 1.64
C LEU A 249 -0.20 12.44 1.64
N GLY A 250 0.34 13.00 0.54
CA GLY A 250 1.75 13.33 0.41
C GLY A 250 2.19 14.38 1.43
N ARG A 251 1.39 15.45 1.60
CA ARG A 251 1.61 16.49 2.61
C ARG A 251 1.56 15.92 4.03
N PHE A 252 0.52 15.15 4.34
CA PHE A 252 0.38 14.47 5.63
C PHE A 252 1.61 13.62 5.95
N TRP A 253 2.01 12.75 5.02
CA TRP A 253 3.09 11.81 5.25
C TRP A 253 4.46 12.49 5.33
N ALA A 254 4.69 13.55 4.55
CA ALA A 254 5.92 14.34 4.67
C ALA A 254 6.04 15.02 6.05
N ARG A 255 4.93 15.59 6.55
CA ARG A 255 4.83 16.18 7.90
C ARG A 255 5.09 15.15 8.99
N LEU A 256 4.46 13.99 8.90
CA LEU A 256 4.65 12.89 9.83
C LEU A 256 6.07 12.35 9.82
N ARG A 257 6.68 12.13 8.65
CA ARG A 257 8.06 11.60 8.57
C ARG A 257 9.09 12.54 9.20
N LYS A 258 8.81 13.84 9.22
CA LYS A 258 9.59 14.83 9.95
C LYS A 258 9.19 15.00 11.41
N GLY A 259 8.01 14.54 11.84
CA GLY A 259 7.55 14.71 13.22
C GLY A 259 7.15 16.15 13.53
N HIS A 260 6.73 16.93 12.53
CA HIS A 260 6.27 18.30 12.71
C HIS A 260 4.84 18.29 13.26
N PHE A 261 4.73 17.83 14.51
CA PHE A 261 3.53 17.80 15.35
C PHE A 261 3.84 18.23 16.79
N VAL A 262 5.12 18.49 17.10
CA VAL A 262 5.54 19.12 18.34
C VAL A 262 5.10 20.58 18.35
N GLU A 263 5.04 21.19 19.53
CA GLU A 263 4.86 22.63 19.67
C GLU A 263 6.04 23.39 19.03
N ASP A 264 5.72 24.43 18.27
CA ASP A 264 6.72 25.36 17.76
C ASP A 264 7.08 26.36 18.85
N SER A 265 8.35 26.38 19.26
CA SER A 265 8.84 27.27 20.32
C SER A 265 8.67 28.77 20.03
N GLN A 266 8.49 29.15 18.76
CA GLN A 266 8.31 30.55 18.37
C GLN A 266 6.84 30.98 18.40
N THR A 267 5.92 30.09 18.04
CA THR A 267 4.49 30.43 17.90
C THR A 267 3.61 29.86 19.00
N GLY A 268 4.07 28.83 19.74
CA GLY A 268 3.25 28.07 20.68
C GLY A 268 2.20 27.18 20.00
N GLU A 269 2.19 27.11 18.67
CA GLU A 269 1.23 26.29 17.91
C GLU A 269 1.85 24.96 17.50
N THR A 270 1.02 23.98 17.15
CA THR A 270 1.49 22.72 16.56
C THR A 270 2.26 23.00 15.26
N MET A 271 3.55 22.67 15.26
CA MET A 271 4.47 22.98 14.18
C MET A 271 3.96 22.51 12.81
N ALA A 272 3.86 23.42 11.84
CA ALA A 272 3.51 23.07 10.47
C ALA A 272 4.67 22.33 9.77
N TYR A 273 4.43 21.75 8.59
CA TYR A 273 5.52 21.16 7.82
C TYR A 273 6.50 22.24 7.35
N THR A 274 7.76 22.16 7.79
CA THR A 274 8.80 23.14 7.45
C THR A 274 9.95 22.46 6.71
N PRO A 275 10.14 22.70 5.38
CA PRO A 275 11.16 22.04 4.56
C PRO A 275 12.59 22.13 5.10
N MET A 276 12.98 23.28 5.65
CA MET A 276 14.35 23.50 6.16
C MET A 276 14.52 23.09 7.63
N ALA A 277 13.43 22.79 8.34
CA ALA A 277 13.52 22.30 9.70
C ALA A 277 13.90 20.81 9.73
N GLY A 278 14.75 20.46 10.69
CA GLY A 278 15.12 19.07 10.96
C GLY A 278 13.94 18.21 11.40
N GLY A 279 14.15 16.89 11.42
CA GLY A 279 13.19 15.95 11.98
C GLY A 279 13.13 16.07 13.51
N LYS A 280 11.93 15.92 14.08
CA LYS A 280 11.67 16.00 15.52
C LYS A 280 11.60 14.64 16.21
N TRP A 281 11.39 13.56 15.46
CA TRP A 281 11.55 12.20 15.99
C TRP A 281 12.94 12.02 16.61
N ARG A 282 13.01 11.38 17.79
CA ARG A 282 14.25 11.14 18.53
C ARG A 282 15.21 10.21 17.81
N ASP A 283 14.70 9.38 16.90
CA ASP A 283 15.44 8.39 16.10
C ASP A 283 16.81 8.86 15.62
N HIS A 284 16.90 10.05 15.01
CA HIS A 284 18.17 10.53 14.46
C HIS A 284 19.24 10.75 15.54
N LYS A 285 18.85 11.32 16.68
CA LYS A 285 19.76 11.54 17.81
C LYS A 285 20.18 10.21 18.43
N THR A 286 19.25 9.26 18.55
CA THR A 286 19.56 7.90 19.03
C THR A 286 20.54 7.18 18.11
N LEU A 287 20.35 7.28 16.79
CA LEU A 287 21.23 6.67 15.79
C LEU A 287 22.64 7.30 15.75
N LEU A 288 22.74 8.62 15.94
CA LEU A 288 24.04 9.30 16.06
C LEU A 288 24.83 8.86 17.30
N ALA A 289 24.13 8.51 18.38
CA ALA A 289 24.73 8.03 19.63
C ALA A 289 24.93 6.50 19.66
N LEU A 290 24.70 5.81 18.54
CA LEU A 290 24.82 4.35 18.48
C LEU A 290 26.27 3.91 18.73
N ARG A 291 26.47 3.03 19.72
CA ARG A 291 27.79 2.49 20.07
C ARG A 291 28.03 1.14 19.40
N PRO A 292 29.31 0.80 19.10
CA PRO A 292 29.68 -0.56 18.77
C PRO A 292 29.24 -1.53 19.88
N ASN A 293 28.80 -2.74 19.51
CA ASN A 293 28.37 -3.81 20.42
C ASN A 293 27.14 -3.50 21.31
N GLN A 294 26.41 -2.42 21.04
CA GLN A 294 25.11 -2.18 21.67
C GLN A 294 24.11 -3.28 21.26
N ALA A 295 23.37 -3.84 22.22
CA ALA A 295 22.45 -4.96 22.00
C ALA A 295 21.00 -4.53 21.73
N GLN A 296 20.62 -3.32 22.13
CA GLN A 296 19.26 -2.81 22.06
C GLN A 296 19.20 -1.35 21.62
N ILE A 297 18.10 -0.93 20.99
CA ILE A 297 17.90 0.45 20.54
C ILE A 297 16.42 0.82 20.60
N ALA A 298 16.14 2.07 20.98
CA ALA A 298 14.79 2.62 21.01
C ALA A 298 14.57 3.57 19.82
N LEU A 299 13.69 3.20 18.88
CA LEU A 299 13.38 3.98 17.68
C LEU A 299 11.90 3.86 17.32
N ALA A 300 11.29 4.95 16.88
CA ALA A 300 9.87 4.95 16.51
C ALA A 300 9.62 4.59 15.05
N LYS A 301 10.40 5.11 14.09
CA LYS A 301 10.11 4.95 12.66
C LYS A 301 10.19 3.52 12.13
N PRO A 302 11.01 2.58 12.65
CA PRO A 302 11.02 1.20 12.17
C PRO A 302 9.66 0.50 12.25
N TYR A 303 8.81 0.85 13.22
CA TYR A 303 7.44 0.35 13.34
C TYR A 303 6.53 0.80 12.19
N LEU A 304 6.93 1.82 11.41
CA LEU A 304 6.21 2.32 10.24
C LEU A 304 6.65 1.66 8.92
N GLY A 305 7.54 0.66 9.00
CA GLY A 305 8.04 -0.13 7.88
C GLY A 305 9.55 -0.04 7.67
N LEU A 306 10.11 -1.10 7.09
CA LEU A 306 11.54 -1.29 6.81
C LEU A 306 11.77 -1.80 5.38
N PRO A 307 12.88 -1.44 4.72
CA PRO A 307 14.04 -0.73 5.27
C PRO A 307 13.86 0.79 5.30
N ILE A 308 14.64 1.47 6.15
CA ILE A 308 14.76 2.93 6.18
C ILE A 308 16.19 3.32 5.84
N VAL A 309 16.36 4.07 4.75
CA VAL A 309 17.66 4.59 4.32
C VAL A 309 17.83 6.02 4.84
N TYR A 310 18.86 6.23 5.65
CA TYR A 310 19.33 7.56 6.07
C TYR A 310 20.47 7.98 5.15
N GLN A 311 20.24 9.06 4.40
CA GLN A 311 21.24 9.65 3.54
C GLN A 311 22.22 10.51 4.34
N ARG A 312 23.48 10.56 3.91
CA ARG A 312 24.49 11.42 4.52
C ARG A 312 24.24 12.88 4.18
N LEU A 313 24.00 13.70 5.20
CA LEU A 313 23.87 15.15 5.12
C LEU A 313 24.76 15.79 6.19
N GLY A 314 25.98 16.18 5.81
CA GLY A 314 27.00 16.66 6.75
C GLY A 314 27.33 15.59 7.80
N ASN A 315 27.27 15.96 9.08
CA ASN A 315 27.54 15.08 10.22
C ASN A 315 26.33 14.25 10.68
N SER A 316 25.32 14.04 9.80
CA SER A 316 24.15 13.22 10.12
C SER A 316 24.47 11.73 10.14
N PHE A 317 23.66 10.94 10.86
CA PHE A 317 23.72 9.49 10.73
C PHE A 317 23.45 9.10 9.26
N SER A 318 24.23 8.13 8.75
CA SER A 318 24.06 7.56 7.42
C SER A 318 24.08 6.04 7.52
N GLY A 319 23.07 5.37 6.96
CA GLY A 319 22.96 3.92 7.05
C GLY A 319 21.57 3.42 6.69
N THR A 320 21.44 2.11 6.57
CA THR A 320 20.15 1.45 6.30
C THR A 320 19.73 0.64 7.51
N LEU A 321 18.52 0.91 7.99
CA LEU A 321 17.86 0.10 9.01
C LEU A 321 17.07 -0.98 8.26
N GLU A 322 17.42 -2.24 8.48
CA GLU A 322 16.79 -3.41 7.87
C GLU A 322 15.98 -4.19 8.92
N ALA A 323 14.92 -4.85 8.49
CA ALA A 323 14.24 -5.83 9.33
C ALA A 323 15.12 -7.06 9.50
N GLN A 324 14.96 -7.76 10.62
CA GLN A 324 15.73 -8.96 10.90
C GLN A 324 14.79 -10.13 11.18
N HIS A 325 14.58 -10.97 10.17
CA HIS A 325 13.81 -12.21 10.29
C HIS A 325 14.25 -13.22 9.23
N ALA A 326 13.90 -14.50 9.40
CA ALA A 326 14.34 -15.61 8.55
C ALA A 326 14.02 -15.43 7.05
N GLN A 327 13.01 -14.61 6.72
CA GLN A 327 12.50 -14.43 5.36
C GLN A 327 13.08 -13.20 4.64
N GLY A 328 13.97 -12.44 5.29
CA GLY A 328 14.72 -11.37 4.65
C GLY A 328 14.87 -10.09 5.47
N LYS A 329 15.15 -9.00 4.75
CA LYS A 329 15.57 -7.69 5.29
C LYS A 329 14.45 -6.64 5.32
N ARG A 330 13.23 -7.01 4.91
CA ARG A 330 12.15 -6.07 4.63
C ARG A 330 10.92 -6.40 5.46
N MET A 331 10.39 -5.38 6.13
CA MET A 331 9.09 -5.45 6.78
C MET A 331 8.18 -4.42 6.12
N ALA A 332 7.12 -4.92 5.51
CA ALA A 332 6.28 -4.09 4.68
C ALA A 332 5.43 -3.16 5.57
N SER A 333 5.45 -1.84 5.28
CA SER A 333 4.73 -0.79 6.04
C SER A 333 3.30 -1.19 6.42
N PRO A 334 2.95 -1.28 7.72
CA PRO A 334 1.56 -1.52 8.16
C PRO A 334 0.61 -0.38 7.76
N ILE A 335 1.16 0.75 7.31
CA ILE A 335 0.38 1.90 6.85
C ILE A 335 0.25 1.88 5.33
N ILE A 336 -0.98 2.02 4.85
CA ILE A 336 -1.30 2.29 3.45
C ILE A 336 -1.86 3.72 3.35
N LEU A 337 -1.33 4.49 2.41
CA LEU A 337 -1.84 5.82 2.06
C LEU A 337 -2.47 5.72 0.69
N LYS A 338 -3.77 5.99 0.57
CA LYS A 338 -4.49 5.69 -0.66
C LYS A 338 -5.63 6.65 -0.96
N PRO A 339 -5.72 7.21 -2.18
CA PRO A 339 -6.98 7.72 -2.70
C PRO A 339 -7.94 6.54 -2.94
N ILE A 340 -9.13 6.58 -2.35
CA ILE A 340 -10.18 5.54 -2.50
C ILE A 340 -11.34 6.13 -3.29
N ALA A 341 -11.72 5.50 -4.39
CA ALA A 341 -12.91 5.86 -5.16
C ALA A 341 -14.17 5.30 -4.50
N PHE A 342 -15.22 6.11 -4.42
CA PHE A 342 -16.55 5.73 -3.96
C PHE A 342 -17.54 5.68 -5.13
N ALA A 343 -18.63 4.93 -4.98
CA ALA A 343 -19.63 4.75 -6.04
C ALA A 343 -20.37 6.05 -6.40
N ASP A 344 -20.34 7.06 -5.51
CA ASP A 344 -20.88 8.41 -5.75
C ASP A 344 -19.99 9.29 -6.66
N GLY A 345 -18.86 8.73 -7.13
CA GLY A 345 -17.86 9.39 -7.96
C GLY A 345 -16.86 10.23 -7.17
N SER A 346 -16.98 10.31 -5.85
CA SER A 346 -15.99 10.98 -5.00
C SER A 346 -14.74 10.13 -4.80
N VAL A 347 -13.63 10.81 -4.52
CA VAL A 347 -12.39 10.21 -4.08
C VAL A 347 -12.09 10.73 -2.68
N ARG A 348 -11.74 9.84 -1.76
CA ARG A 348 -11.34 10.16 -0.39
C ARG A 348 -9.89 9.79 -0.15
N PRO A 349 -9.06 10.67 0.41
CA PRO A 349 -7.74 10.27 0.86
C PRO A 349 -7.88 9.42 2.13
N ALA A 350 -7.20 8.28 2.18
CA ALA A 350 -7.30 7.33 3.28
C ALA A 350 -5.92 7.03 3.87
N VAL A 351 -5.83 7.09 5.19
CA VAL A 351 -4.72 6.54 5.99
C VAL A 351 -5.22 5.25 6.61
N VAL A 352 -4.78 4.11 6.07
CA VAL A 352 -5.16 2.78 6.54
C VAL A 352 -4.06 2.23 7.43
N LEU A 353 -4.40 1.91 8.67
CA LEU A 353 -3.52 1.28 9.65
C LEU A 353 -3.91 -0.21 9.74
N LEU A 354 -3.11 -1.06 9.10
CA LEU A 354 -3.30 -2.51 9.14
C LEU A 354 -2.82 -3.07 10.48
N LYS A 355 -3.38 -4.21 10.87
CA LYS A 355 -2.85 -5.00 11.98
C LYS A 355 -1.76 -5.91 11.45
N ALA A 356 -0.56 -5.82 12.01
CA ALA A 356 0.59 -6.61 11.60
C ALA A 356 1.53 -6.84 12.80
N PRO A 357 2.29 -7.95 12.81
CA PRO A 357 3.36 -8.13 13.77
C PRO A 357 4.34 -6.94 13.75
N PRO A 358 4.65 -6.32 14.91
CA PRO A 358 5.66 -5.29 14.99
C PRO A 358 7.06 -5.88 14.74
N PRO A 359 8.05 -5.08 14.32
CA PRO A 359 9.43 -5.54 14.28
C PRO A 359 9.99 -5.58 15.70
N GLU A 360 10.54 -6.72 16.10
CA GLU A 360 11.20 -6.87 17.41
C GLU A 360 12.71 -6.64 17.33
N ARG A 361 13.28 -6.81 16.13
CA ARG A 361 14.72 -6.69 15.90
C ARG A 361 14.99 -5.99 14.58
N ILE A 362 16.05 -5.20 14.56
CA ILE A 362 16.56 -4.54 13.36
C ILE A 362 18.05 -4.80 13.17
N LYS A 363 18.50 -4.62 11.94
CA LYS A 363 19.91 -4.67 11.57
C LYS A 363 20.36 -3.32 11.03
N ILE A 364 21.50 -2.84 11.53
CA ILE A 364 22.17 -1.63 11.07
C ILE A 364 23.60 -1.99 10.69
N GLY A 365 23.87 -2.07 9.38
CA GLY A 365 25.14 -2.59 8.88
C GLY A 365 25.33 -4.05 9.30
N GLY A 366 26.39 -4.34 10.07
CA GLY A 366 26.65 -5.68 10.63
C GLY A 366 25.99 -5.94 11.99
N GLN A 367 25.47 -4.90 12.65
CA GLN A 367 25.01 -4.98 14.03
C GLN A 367 23.52 -5.27 14.13
N GLU A 368 23.17 -6.27 14.92
CA GLU A 368 21.78 -6.68 15.19
C GLU A 368 21.35 -6.13 16.55
N LEU A 369 20.17 -5.52 16.60
CA LEU A 369 19.67 -4.79 17.76
C LEU A 369 18.24 -5.22 18.09
N ALA A 370 17.97 -5.50 19.36
CA ALA A 370 16.60 -5.55 19.87
C ALA A 370 15.97 -4.15 19.78
N LEU A 371 14.76 -4.07 19.22
CA LEU A 371 14.06 -2.83 18.95
C LEU A 371 12.94 -2.62 19.98
N TYR A 372 12.91 -1.43 20.56
CA TYR A 372 11.86 -1.01 21.48
C TYR A 372 11.29 0.35 21.07
N ILE A 373 10.07 0.63 21.51
CA ILE A 373 9.47 1.96 21.41
C ILE A 373 10.16 2.85 22.44
N PRO A 374 10.57 4.08 22.10
CA PRO A 374 11.17 5.01 23.07
C PRO A 374 10.17 5.45 24.14
N ASP A 375 10.56 5.35 25.42
CA ASP A 375 9.75 5.82 26.57
C ASP A 375 9.47 7.33 26.53
N ALA A 376 10.36 8.09 25.89
CA ALA A 376 10.26 9.54 25.72
C ALA A 376 10.66 9.92 24.29
N ASP A 377 9.68 10.17 23.44
CA ASP A 377 9.85 10.74 22.11
C ASP A 377 8.95 11.97 21.97
N PRO A 378 9.50 13.12 21.56
CA PRO A 378 8.74 14.38 21.55
C PRO A 378 7.54 14.34 20.60
N VAL A 379 7.57 13.50 19.55
CA VAL A 379 6.45 13.37 18.62
C VAL A 379 5.36 12.47 19.20
N LEU A 380 5.74 11.39 19.90
CA LEU A 380 4.78 10.55 20.62
C LEU A 380 4.10 11.34 21.74
N GLU A 381 4.88 12.06 22.55
CA GLU A 381 4.39 12.92 23.63
C GLU A 381 3.44 14.01 23.10
N ALA A 382 3.83 14.74 22.06
CA ALA A 382 3.00 15.82 21.49
C ALA A 382 1.70 15.32 20.84
N LEU A 383 1.66 14.05 20.40
CA LEU A 383 0.46 13.41 19.90
C LEU A 383 -0.29 12.61 20.97
N GLU A 384 0.22 12.60 22.21
CA GLU A 384 -0.28 11.76 23.32
C GLU A 384 -0.39 10.27 22.94
N ALA A 385 0.49 9.76 22.09
CA ALA A 385 0.39 8.42 21.51
C ALA A 385 1.27 7.41 22.26
N ASP A 386 0.71 6.23 22.54
CA ASP A 386 1.44 5.15 23.23
C ASP A 386 2.42 4.43 22.30
N ASP A 387 2.13 4.43 20.99
CA ASP A 387 2.97 3.78 19.98
C ASP A 387 3.02 4.54 18.64
N PRO A 388 3.99 4.22 17.76
CA PRO A 388 4.13 4.91 16.47
C PRO A 388 2.93 4.76 15.50
N LEU A 389 2.16 3.67 15.57
CA LEU A 389 0.93 3.50 14.76
C LEU A 389 -0.19 4.37 15.30
N GLU A 390 -0.37 4.43 16.61
CA GLU A 390 -1.31 5.36 17.23
C GLU A 390 -0.94 6.81 16.90
N ALA A 391 0.34 7.16 16.92
CA ALA A 391 0.81 8.48 16.50
C ALA A 391 0.38 8.79 15.07
N VAL A 392 0.43 7.83 14.14
CA VAL A 392 -0.06 8.01 12.76
C VAL A 392 -1.56 8.30 12.74
N ARG A 393 -2.35 7.57 13.52
CA ARG A 393 -3.82 7.77 13.63
C ARG A 393 -4.15 9.15 14.17
N LYS A 394 -3.58 9.53 15.32
CA LYS A 394 -3.81 10.83 15.97
C LYS A 394 -3.31 12.00 15.09
N ALA A 395 -2.18 11.82 14.43
CA ALA A 395 -1.66 12.76 13.44
C ALA A 395 -2.56 12.92 12.21
N ALA A 396 -3.23 11.85 11.77
CA ALA A 396 -4.18 11.93 10.67
C ALA A 396 -5.43 12.71 11.10
N HIS A 397 -5.95 12.44 12.31
CA HIS A 397 -7.09 13.17 12.86
C HIS A 397 -6.83 14.68 12.96
N SER A 398 -5.67 15.08 13.50
CA SER A 398 -5.29 16.50 13.60
C SER A 398 -5.09 17.19 12.24
N GLN A 399 -5.00 16.43 11.13
CA GLN A 399 -4.93 16.94 9.77
C GLN A 399 -6.23 16.75 8.96
N GLY A 400 -7.36 16.50 9.63
CA GLY A 400 -8.67 16.48 8.98
C GLY A 400 -9.08 15.12 8.40
N PHE A 401 -8.36 14.03 8.70
CA PHE A 401 -8.77 12.67 8.40
C PHE A 401 -9.66 12.12 9.52
N THR A 402 -10.77 12.80 9.80
CA THR A 402 -11.56 12.60 11.04
C THR A 402 -12.57 11.45 10.97
N GLN A 403 -12.89 10.93 9.78
CA GLN A 403 -13.86 9.86 9.65
C GLN A 403 -13.17 8.48 9.79
N GLU A 404 -13.25 7.89 10.97
CA GLU A 404 -12.74 6.53 11.23
C GLU A 404 -13.70 5.43 10.77
N VAL A 405 -13.16 4.50 10.00
CA VAL A 405 -13.81 3.23 9.66
C VAL A 405 -12.98 2.09 10.25
N ARG A 406 -13.56 1.32 11.16
CA ARG A 406 -12.92 0.13 11.75
C ARG A 406 -13.37 -1.10 10.97
N LEU A 407 -12.42 -1.86 10.44
CA LEU A 407 -12.65 -2.99 9.54
C LEU A 407 -12.69 -4.32 10.30
#